data_AF-A0A0F9I5H1-F1
#
_entry.id   AF-A0A0F9I5H1-F1
#
_cell.length_a   1.000
_cell.length_b   1.000
_cell.length_c   1.000
_cell.angle_alpha   90.00
_cell.angle_beta   90.00
_cell.angle_gamma   90.00
#
_symmetry.space_group_name_H-M   'P 1'
#
loop_
_entity.id
_entity.type
_entity.pdbx_description
1 polymer ?
#
loop_
_entity_poly.entity_id
_entity_poly.type
_entity_poly.pdbx_seq_one_letter_code
_entity_poly.pdbx_strand_id
1 'polypeptide(L)'
;SLIRAQVARDGKFSKLKALYVPISLMPPGAWFYECSTCPFFQAAAEKCEVVEGSIQAYAWCALWVSRPGDSPLDWARKAVG
;
A
#
# COMPACT_ATOMS: atom_id res chain seq x y z
N SER A 1 9.07 5.45 -8.29
CA SER A 1 7.78 5.95 -7.79
C SER A 1 8.02 7.21 -6.96
N LEU A 2 7.10 8.18 -6.99
CA LEU A 2 7.16 9.36 -6.11
C LEU A 2 7.14 8.96 -4.62
N ILE A 3 6.46 7.86 -4.28
CA ILE A 3 6.37 7.31 -2.93
C ILE A 3 7.75 6.85 -2.42
N ARG A 4 8.52 6.09 -3.21
CA ARG A 4 9.88 5.66 -2.83
C ARG A 4 10.82 6.84 -2.67
N ALA A 5 10.70 7.88 -3.51
CA ALA A 5 11.48 9.10 -3.37
C ALA A 5 11.13 9.84 -2.06
N GLN A 6 9.86 9.87 -1.66
CA GLN A 6 9.47 10.42 -0.36
C GLN A 6 10.06 9.62 0.79
N VAL A 7 9.98 8.29 0.73
CA VAL A 7 10.54 7.40 1.76
C VAL A 7 12.05 7.56 1.89
N ALA A 8 12.76 7.75 0.77
CA ALA A 8 14.20 7.99 0.78
C ALA A 8 14.58 9.34 1.43
N ARG A 9 13.71 10.35 1.36
CA ARG A 9 13.93 11.67 1.95
C ARG A 9 13.52 11.75 3.43
N ASP A 10 12.33 11.24 3.75
CA ASP A 10 11.67 11.48 5.03
C ASP A 10 11.59 10.24 5.92
N GLY A 11 12.01 9.08 5.41
CA GLY A 11 11.79 7.79 6.05
C GLY A 11 10.42 7.20 5.73
N LYS A 12 10.14 6.02 6.31
CA LYS A 12 8.90 5.30 6.08
C LYS A 12 7.71 6.03 6.71
N PHE A 13 6.52 5.79 6.17
CA PHE A 13 5.27 6.31 6.71
C PHE A 13 4.83 5.47 7.91
N SER A 14 4.43 6.14 8.99
CA SER A 14 3.74 5.47 10.09
C SER A 14 2.40 4.90 9.63
N LYS A 15 1.92 3.86 10.33
CA LYS A 15 0.61 3.23 10.03
C LYS A 15 -0.54 4.24 10.01
N LEU A 16 -0.52 5.22 10.90
CA LEU A 16 -1.52 6.30 10.95
C LEU A 16 -1.47 7.18 9.68
N LYS A 17 -0.27 7.64 9.29
CA LYS A 17 -0.10 8.48 8.09
C LYS A 17 -0.42 7.74 6.79
N ALA A 18 -0.19 6.43 6.77
CA ALA A 18 -0.51 5.58 5.62
C ALA A 18 -1.99 5.17 5.57
N LEU A 19 -2.81 5.52 6.57
CA LEU A 19 -4.18 5.02 6.74
C LEU A 19 -4.20 3.48 6.66
N TYR A 20 -3.26 2.84 7.35
CA TYR A 20 -3.13 1.40 7.38
C TYR A 20 -4.35 0.77 8.04
N VAL A 21 -4.95 -0.21 7.37
CA VAL A 21 -5.98 -1.09 7.91
C VAL A 21 -5.44 -2.51 7.94
N PRO A 22 -5.60 -3.24 9.05
CA PRO A 22 -5.06 -4.59 9.18
C PRO A 22 -5.79 -5.61 8.29
N ILE A 23 -6.96 -5.27 7.76
CA ILE A 23 -7.71 -6.08 6.82
C ILE A 23 -8.29 -5.19 5.74
N SER A 24 -8.18 -5.60 4.47
CA SER A 24 -8.82 -4.89 3.38
C SER A 24 -10.34 -5.01 3.52
N LEU A 25 -11.00 -3.88 3.78
CA LEU A 25 -12.46 -3.81 3.92
C LEU A 25 -13.17 -3.61 2.57
N MET A 26 -12.41 -3.45 1.48
CA MET A 26 -13.01 -3.37 0.15
C MET A 26 -13.52 -4.75 -0.28
N PRO A 27 -14.80 -4.86 -0.69
CA PRO A 27 -15.45 -6.14 -0.91
C PRO A 27 -14.71 -7.01 -1.95
N PRO A 28 -14.75 -8.34 -1.77
CA PRO A 28 -14.18 -9.29 -2.71
C PRO A 28 -14.99 -9.21 -4.00
N GLY A 29 -14.37 -8.85 -5.12
CA GLY A 29 -15.08 -8.81 -6.39
C GLY A 29 -14.28 -8.38 -7.60
N ALA A 30 -13.43 -7.35 -7.50
CA ALA A 30 -12.69 -6.92 -8.71
C ALA A 30 -11.34 -6.19 -8.48
N TRP A 31 -10.92 -5.95 -7.23
CA TRP A 31 -9.91 -4.91 -6.99
C TRP A 31 -8.71 -5.35 -6.14
N PHE A 32 -8.79 -6.48 -5.43
CA PHE A 32 -7.71 -7.10 -4.62
C PHE A 32 -6.70 -6.10 -4.05
N TYR A 33 -7.20 -5.06 -3.40
CA TYR A 33 -6.39 -3.99 -2.85
C TYR A 33 -5.85 -4.44 -1.51
N GLU A 34 -4.80 -5.23 -1.59
CA GLU A 34 -4.13 -5.84 -0.44
C GLU A 34 -2.63 -5.66 -0.56
N CYS A 35 -1.91 -5.72 0.56
CA CYS A 35 -0.46 -5.68 0.53
C CYS A 35 0.12 -6.82 -0.32
N SER A 36 -0.51 -7.99 -0.35
CA SER A 36 -0.14 -9.14 -1.18
C SER A 36 0.00 -8.82 -2.68
N THR A 37 -0.80 -7.87 -3.19
CA THR A 37 -0.81 -7.44 -4.59
C THR A 37 -0.06 -6.12 -4.82
N CYS A 38 0.54 -5.55 -3.77
CA CYS A 38 1.29 -4.30 -3.83
C CYS A 38 2.79 -4.56 -4.09
N PRO A 39 3.42 -3.85 -5.05
CA PRO A 39 4.85 -4.04 -5.36
C PRO A 39 5.80 -3.56 -4.27
N PHE A 40 5.30 -2.88 -3.23
CA PHE A 40 6.11 -2.45 -2.08
C PHE A 40 6.10 -3.46 -0.93
N PHE A 41 5.28 -4.51 -1.01
CA PHE A 41 5.18 -5.53 0.01
C PHE A 41 6.25 -6.60 -0.20
N GLN A 42 6.92 -6.96 0.90
CA GLN A 42 7.94 -7.99 0.95
C GLN A 42 7.40 -9.17 1.73
N ALA A 43 6.77 -10.12 1.03
CA ALA A 43 6.11 -11.28 1.63
C ALA A 43 7.04 -12.12 2.51
N ALA A 44 8.30 -12.30 2.10
CA ALA A 44 9.29 -13.08 2.85
C ALA A 44 9.63 -12.50 4.24
N ALA A 45 9.39 -11.21 4.46
CA ALA A 45 9.73 -10.51 5.70
C ALA A 45 8.52 -9.88 6.40
N GLU A 46 7.30 -10.08 5.87
CA GLU A 46 6.07 -9.44 6.35
C GLU A 46 6.23 -7.92 6.59
N LYS A 47 6.89 -7.26 5.62
CA LYS A 47 7.27 -5.84 5.70
C LYS A 47 6.87 -5.10 4.45
N CYS A 48 6.78 -3.77 4.56
CA CYS A 48 6.61 -2.87 3.43
C CYS A 48 7.83 -1.95 3.30
N GLU A 49 8.21 -1.61 2.07
CA GLU A 49 9.23 -0.60 1.79
C GLU A 49 8.78 0.79 2.26
N VAL A 50 7.47 1.04 2.27
CA VAL A 50 6.89 2.37 2.45
C VAL A 50 6.33 2.57 3.86
N VAL A 51 5.74 1.55 4.46
CA VAL A 51 5.06 1.65 5.77
C VAL A 51 5.89 0.98 6.87
N GLU A 52 5.94 1.61 8.03
CA GLU A 52 6.64 1.12 9.21
C GLU A 52 5.93 -0.06 9.90
N GLY A 53 6.71 -0.90 10.55
CA GLY A 53 6.24 -2.04 11.33
C GLY A 53 6.01 -3.31 10.51
N SER A 54 5.40 -4.31 11.16
CA SER A 54 4.95 -5.56 10.51
C SER A 54 3.66 -5.31 9.72
N ILE A 55 3.61 -5.87 8.51
CA ILE A 55 2.58 -5.67 7.51
C ILE A 55 2.03 -7.04 7.11
N GLN A 56 0.72 -7.20 7.22
CA GLN A 56 0.03 -8.44 6.87
C GLN A 56 -0.29 -8.46 5.37
N ALA A 57 -0.24 -9.63 4.75
CA ALA A 57 -0.51 -9.77 3.32
C ALA A 57 -1.92 -9.28 2.92
N TYR A 58 -2.91 -9.53 3.78
CA TYR A 58 -4.32 -9.14 3.60
C TYR A 58 -4.64 -7.71 4.08
N ALA A 59 -3.63 -6.97 4.58
CA ALA A 59 -3.81 -5.59 5.00
C ALA A 59 -3.86 -4.64 3.80
N TRP A 60 -4.22 -3.39 4.07
CA TRP A 60 -4.28 -2.34 3.05
C TRP A 60 -3.82 -0.99 3.61
N CYS A 61 -3.42 -0.07 2.74
CA CYS A 61 -3.13 1.31 3.11
C CYS A 61 -3.47 2.25 1.95
N ALA A 62 -3.69 3.53 2.22
CA ALA A 62 -4.03 4.52 1.18
C ALA A 62 -2.90 4.76 0.15
N LEU A 63 -1.67 4.35 0.47
CA LEU A 63 -0.50 4.40 -0.42
C LEU A 63 -0.37 3.16 -1.32
N TRP A 64 -1.37 2.26 -1.32
CA TRP A 64 -1.39 1.08 -2.17
C TRP A 64 -1.30 1.49 -3.65
N VAL A 65 -0.56 0.71 -4.44
CA VAL A 65 -0.44 0.89 -5.89
C VAL A 65 -0.46 -0.47 -6.58
N SER A 66 -1.00 -0.52 -7.79
CA SER A 66 -0.99 -1.75 -8.60
C SER A 66 0.36 -1.93 -9.30
N ARG A 67 0.98 -0.83 -9.71
CA ARG A 67 2.27 -0.83 -10.41
C ARG A 67 3.25 0.13 -9.72
N PRO A 68 4.57 -0.15 -9.77
CA PRO A 68 5.58 0.73 -9.18
C PRO A 68 5.62 2.16 -9.76
N GLY A 69 4.94 2.41 -10.88
CA GLY A 69 4.83 3.72 -11.52
C GLY A 69 3.54 4.48 -11.24
N ASP A 70 2.53 3.86 -10.61
CA ASP A 70 1.26 4.52 -10.33
C ASP A 70 1.45 5.65 -9.31
N SER A 71 0.65 6.71 -9.44
CA SER A 71 0.62 7.81 -8.49
C SER A 71 -0.06 7.38 -7.19
N PRO A 72 0.27 8.03 -6.05
CA PRO A 72 -0.48 7.85 -4.82
C PRO A 72 -1.98 8.07 -5.08
N LEU A 73 -2.84 7.22 -4.51
CA LEU A 73 -4.30 7.28 -4.65
C LEU A 73 -4.85 7.00 -6.07
N ASP A 74 -4.04 6.57 -7.04
CA ASP A 74 -4.58 6.19 -8.37
C ASP A 74 -5.58 5.03 -8.30
N TRP A 75 -5.47 4.18 -7.27
CA TRP A 75 -6.46 3.14 -6.96
C TRP A 75 -7.84 3.72 -6.65
N ALA A 76 -7.92 4.92 -6.07
CA ALA A 76 -9.17 5.57 -5.74
C ALA A 76 -9.88 6.00 -7.02
N ARG A 77 -9.16 6.62 -7.98
CA ARG A 77 -9.72 6.96 -9.30
C ARG A 77 -10.26 5.75 -10.04
N LYS A 78 -9.50 4.67 -10.04
CA LYS A 78 -9.97 3.41 -10.60
C LYS A 78 -11.27 3.01 -9.86
N ALA A 79 -11.30 3.04 -8.52
CA ALA A 79 -12.43 2.50 -7.74
C ALA A 79 -13.76 3.24 -7.91
N VAL A 80 -13.72 4.49 -8.39
CA VAL A 80 -14.92 5.29 -8.69
C VAL A 80 -15.24 5.32 -10.20
N GLY A 81 -14.50 4.58 -11.04
CA GLY A 81 -14.60 4.59 -12.50
C GLY A 81 -15.00 3.25 -13.10
#